data_AF-A0AAE1BNA9-F1
#
_entry.id   AF-A0AAE1BNA9-F1
#
_cell.length_a   1.000
_cell.length_b   1.000
_cell.length_c   1.000
_cell.angle_alpha   90.00
_cell.angle_beta   90.00
_cell.angle_gamma   90.00
#
_symmetry.space_group_name_H-M   'P 1'
#
loop_
_entity.id
_entity.type
_entity.pdbx_description
1 polymer ?
#
loop_
_entity_poly.entity_id
_entity_poly.type
_entity_poly.pdbx_seq_one_letter_code
_entity_poly.pdbx_strand_id
1 'polypeptide(L)'
;MWVSVRGYGDEGELCGLNGCQAIDLAKRHTDLTMAKMMHTIKPEALEEVFQNMAKLEMLVREVEDLQRDTKSLFQPVWPVNHGPQRWSMCAEGPCSCTLETRFVSCWRLELLDHVPRKQQIPGDTRSLDLSMNRLKFLHKDSFHRLNELVEL
;
A
#
# COMPACT_ATOMS: atom_id res chain seq x y z
N MET A 1 3.18 -12.12 -53.96
CA MET A 1 4.33 -13.01 -53.72
C MET A 1 3.84 -14.12 -52.80
N TRP A 2 3.71 -15.36 -53.30
CA TRP A 2 3.18 -16.49 -52.52
C TRP A 2 4.32 -17.13 -51.73
N VAL A 3 4.22 -17.16 -50.40
CA VAL A 3 5.20 -17.84 -49.53
C VAL A 3 4.71 -19.28 -49.33
N SER A 4 5.54 -20.24 -49.74
CA SER A 4 5.30 -21.68 -49.54
C SER A 4 6.35 -22.20 -48.56
N VAL A 5 5.88 -22.82 -47.48
CA VAL A 5 6.76 -23.41 -46.46
C VAL A 5 7.01 -24.86 -46.88
N ARG A 6 8.29 -25.20 -47.12
CA ARG A 6 8.71 -26.57 -47.46
C ARG A 6 9.49 -27.18 -46.32
N GLY A 7 9.19 -28.43 -45.99
CA GLY A 7 9.94 -29.25 -45.05
C GLY A 7 10.18 -30.64 -45.64
N TYR A 8 11.05 -31.41 -44.98
CA TYR A 8 11.29 -32.81 -45.30
C TYR A 8 10.55 -33.69 -44.28
N GLY A 9 9.81 -34.69 -44.75
CA GLY A 9 9.20 -35.72 -43.89
C GLY A 9 10.21 -36.78 -43.43
N ASP A 10 9.81 -37.66 -42.50
CA ASP A 10 10.65 -38.74 -41.94
C ASP A 10 11.20 -39.72 -42.99
N GLU A 11 10.57 -39.80 -44.18
CA GLU A 11 11.01 -40.62 -45.32
C GLU A 11 11.76 -39.84 -46.40
N GLY A 12 12.12 -38.57 -46.13
CA GLY A 12 12.89 -37.73 -47.08
C GLY A 12 12.06 -37.11 -48.20
N GLU A 13 10.73 -37.25 -48.18
CA GLU A 13 9.84 -36.60 -49.14
C GLU A 13 9.65 -35.10 -48.86
N LEU A 14 9.59 -34.31 -49.95
CA LEU A 14 9.42 -32.85 -49.89
C LEU A 14 7.94 -32.50 -49.74
N CYS A 15 7.53 -32.14 -48.53
CA CYS A 15 6.16 -31.72 -48.23
C CYS A 15 6.08 -30.19 -48.18
N GLY A 16 5.10 -29.62 -48.88
CA GLY A 16 4.86 -28.16 -48.93
C GLY A 16 3.44 -27.82 -48.50
N LEU A 17 3.30 -26.86 -47.58
CA LEU A 17 2.02 -26.27 -47.23
C LEU A 17 1.91 -24.89 -47.88
N ASN A 18 0.74 -24.56 -48.40
CA ASN A 18 0.42 -23.17 -48.73
C ASN A 18 0.08 -22.38 -47.45
N GLY A 19 0.10 -21.05 -47.54
CA GLY A 19 -0.13 -20.17 -46.39
C GLY A 19 -1.44 -20.44 -45.64
N CYS A 20 -2.55 -20.72 -46.34
CA CYS A 20 -3.83 -21.02 -45.72
C CYS A 20 -3.82 -22.37 -45.00
N GLN A 21 -3.23 -23.39 -45.61
CA GLN A 21 -3.10 -24.72 -45.03
C GLN A 21 -2.22 -24.71 -43.77
N ALA A 22 -1.16 -23.90 -43.77
CA ALA A 22 -0.31 -23.71 -42.60
C ALA A 22 -1.07 -23.04 -41.45
N ILE A 23 -1.90 -22.03 -41.73
CA ILE A 23 -2.74 -21.36 -40.73
C ILE A 23 -3.80 -22.32 -40.16
N ASP A 24 -4.48 -23.09 -41.01
CA ASP A 24 -5.51 -24.05 -40.55
C ASP A 24 -4.91 -25.23 -39.76
N LEU A 25 -3.69 -25.64 -40.08
CA LEU A 25 -2.97 -26.65 -39.30
C LEU A 25 -2.56 -26.09 -37.93
N ALA A 26 -2.04 -24.86 -37.90
CA ALA A 26 -1.67 -24.19 -36.66
C ALA A 26 -2.88 -24.01 -35.73
N LYS A 27 -4.03 -23.57 -36.26
CA LYS A 27 -5.29 -23.45 -35.51
C LYS A 27 -5.74 -24.79 -34.93
N ARG A 28 -5.77 -25.84 -35.75
CA ARG A 28 -6.14 -27.18 -35.26
C ARG A 28 -5.19 -27.69 -34.19
N HIS A 29 -3.89 -27.43 -34.33
CA HIS A 29 -2.91 -27.80 -33.31
C HIS A 29 -3.17 -27.04 -32.01
N THR A 30 -3.39 -25.73 -32.05
CA THR A 30 -3.70 -24.94 -30.84
C THR A 30 -5.00 -25.41 -30.18
N ASP A 31 -6.04 -25.69 -30.94
CA ASP A 31 -7.33 -26.15 -30.42
C ASP A 31 -7.18 -27.52 -29.72
N LEU A 32 -6.44 -28.44 -30.33
CA LEU A 32 -6.16 -29.76 -29.75
C LEU A 32 -5.32 -29.65 -28.48
N THR A 33 -4.38 -28.70 -28.46
CA THR A 33 -3.49 -28.49 -27.31
C THR A 33 -4.27 -27.88 -26.15
N MET A 34 -5.14 -26.90 -26.40
CA MET A 34 -6.05 -26.36 -25.38
C MET A 34 -7.01 -27.43 -24.84
N ALA A 35 -7.62 -28.24 -25.71
CA ALA A 35 -8.51 -29.32 -25.29
C ALA A 35 -7.78 -30.35 -24.40
N LYS A 36 -6.53 -30.70 -24.74
CA LYS A 36 -5.69 -31.58 -23.91
C LYS A 36 -5.40 -30.95 -22.55
N MET A 37 -5.07 -29.66 -22.48
CA MET A 37 -4.82 -28.95 -21.23
C MET A 37 -6.08 -28.87 -20.34
N MET A 38 -7.25 -28.67 -20.93
CA MET A 38 -8.52 -28.63 -20.20
C MET A 38 -8.87 -29.98 -19.56
N HIS A 39 -8.48 -31.10 -20.18
CA HIS A 39 -8.70 -32.43 -19.62
C HIS A 39 -7.67 -32.84 -18.54
N THR A 40 -6.49 -32.21 -18.49
CA THR A 40 -5.49 -32.47 -17.44
C THR A 40 -5.79 -31.74 -16.13
N ILE A 41 -6.53 -30.63 -16.17
CA ILE A 41 -6.95 -29.91 -14.97
C ILE A 41 -8.22 -30.58 -14.44
N LYS A 42 -8.06 -31.33 -13.35
CA LYS A 42 -9.19 -31.88 -12.61
C LYS A 42 -10.05 -30.74 -12.05
N PRO A 43 -11.38 -30.75 -12.23
CA PRO A 43 -12.26 -29.69 -11.72
C PRO A 43 -12.13 -29.51 -10.20
N GLU A 44 -11.78 -30.57 -9.47
CA GLU A 44 -11.53 -30.51 -8.02
C GLU A 44 -10.31 -29.63 -7.68
N ALA A 45 -9.26 -29.64 -8.51
CA ALA A 45 -8.07 -28.81 -8.31
C ALA A 45 -8.36 -27.33 -8.61
N LEU A 46 -9.26 -27.05 -9.55
CA LEU A 46 -9.69 -25.69 -9.86
C LEU A 46 -10.55 -25.12 -8.73
N GLU A 47 -11.46 -25.91 -8.16
CA GLU A 47 -12.25 -25.52 -7.00
C GLU A 47 -11.36 -25.24 -5.78
N GLU A 48 -10.36 -26.08 -5.54
CA GLU A 48 -9.39 -25.86 -4.45
C GLU A 48 -8.63 -24.52 -4.60
N VAL A 49 -8.24 -24.15 -5.82
CA VAL A 49 -7.60 -22.85 -6.09
C VAL A 49 -8.53 -21.69 -5.75
N PHE A 50 -9.80 -21.74 -6.16
CA PHE A 50 -10.77 -20.69 -5.84
C PHE A 50 -11.02 -20.58 -4.33
N GLN A 51 -11.17 -21.72 -3.64
CA GLN A 51 -11.33 -21.75 -2.18
C GLN A 51 -10.10 -21.18 -1.46
N ASN A 52 -8.90 -21.49 -1.95
CA ASN A 52 -7.67 -20.97 -1.38
C ASN A 52 -7.49 -19.47 -1.65
N MET A 53 -7.89 -18.96 -2.82
CA MET A 53 -7.92 -17.52 -3.10
C MET A 53 -8.88 -16.79 -2.17
N ALA A 54 -10.09 -17.31 -1.95
CA ALA A 54 -11.05 -16.71 -1.04
C ALA A 54 -10.52 -16.70 0.42
N LYS A 55 -9.88 -17.78 0.87
CA LYS A 55 -9.22 -17.82 2.19
C LYS A 55 -8.08 -16.81 2.29
N LEU A 56 -7.28 -16.67 1.25
CA LEU A 56 -6.18 -15.71 1.21
C LEU A 56 -6.70 -14.27 1.28
N GLU A 57 -7.78 -13.94 0.56
CA GLU A 57 -8.41 -12.62 0.63
C GLU A 57 -8.93 -12.30 2.03
N MET A 58 -9.55 -13.26 2.72
CA MET A 58 -9.99 -13.08 4.10
C MET A 58 -8.80 -12.85 5.04
N LEU A 59 -7.75 -13.67 4.93
CA LEU A 59 -6.52 -13.52 5.72
C LEU A 59 -5.86 -12.15 5.52
N VAL A 60 -5.82 -11.66 4.28
CA VAL A 60 -5.28 -10.32 3.99
C VAL A 60 -6.07 -9.24 4.73
N ARG A 61 -7.41 -9.32 4.71
CA ARG A 61 -8.27 -8.37 5.44
C ARG A 61 -8.05 -8.43 6.95
N GLU A 62 -7.99 -9.63 7.53
CA GLU A 62 -7.71 -9.80 8.96
C GLU A 62 -6.36 -9.20 9.36
N VAL A 63 -5.34 -9.38 8.52
CA VAL A 63 -4.01 -8.77 8.75
C VAL A 63 -4.07 -7.24 8.66
N GLU A 64 -4.82 -6.68 7.69
CA GLU A 64 -5.01 -5.24 7.56
C GLU A 64 -5.72 -4.63 8.78
N ASP A 65 -6.76 -5.31 9.27
CA ASP A 65 -7.50 -4.89 10.46
C ASP A 65 -6.63 -4.99 11.72
N LEU A 66 -5.92 -6.10 11.92
CA LEU A 66 -4.94 -6.23 13.01
C LEU A 66 -3.86 -5.15 12.97
N GLN A 67 -3.38 -4.80 11.78
CA GLN A 67 -2.42 -3.71 11.60
C GLN A 67 -3.04 -2.36 12.00
N ARG A 68 -4.31 -2.11 11.65
CA ARG A 68 -5.04 -0.90 12.03
C ARG A 68 -5.23 -0.83 13.55
N ASP A 69 -5.65 -1.92 14.17
CA ASP A 69 -5.87 -2.01 15.62
C ASP A 69 -4.58 -1.83 16.41
N THR A 70 -3.51 -2.49 15.97
CA THR A 70 -2.17 -2.32 16.53
C THR A 70 -1.73 -0.86 16.44
N LYS A 71 -1.89 -0.23 15.27
CA LYS A 71 -1.58 1.20 15.11
C LYS A 71 -2.40 2.07 16.03
N SER A 72 -3.67 1.73 16.23
CA SER A 72 -4.58 2.44 17.15
C SER A 72 -4.11 2.34 18.61
N LEU A 73 -3.72 1.15 19.07
CA LEU A 73 -3.20 0.93 20.43
C LEU A 73 -1.90 1.68 20.71
N PHE A 74 -1.06 1.86 19.69
CA PHE A 74 0.23 2.54 19.84
C PHE A 74 0.22 3.99 19.38
N GLN A 75 -0.93 4.63 19.17
CA GLN A 75 -0.94 6.02 18.70
C GLN A 75 -0.22 6.94 19.70
N PRO A 76 0.81 7.68 19.25
CA PRO A 76 1.56 8.54 20.14
C PRO A 76 0.73 9.76 20.56
N VAL A 77 0.86 10.11 21.84
CA VAL A 77 0.37 11.36 22.41
C VAL A 77 1.57 12.30 22.57
N TRP A 78 1.40 13.58 22.27
CA TRP A 78 2.46 14.55 22.52
C TRP A 78 2.76 14.64 24.02
N PRO A 79 4.03 14.57 24.43
CA PRO A 79 4.39 14.98 25.78
C PRO A 79 4.17 16.50 25.91
N VAL A 80 3.32 16.91 26.84
CA VAL A 80 3.07 18.33 27.14
C VAL A 80 3.98 18.81 28.26
N ASN A 81 4.67 19.94 28.06
CA ASN A 81 5.60 20.51 29.02
C ASN A 81 5.11 21.90 29.52
N HIS A 82 5.10 22.09 30.83
CA HIS A 82 4.73 23.36 31.50
C HIS A 82 5.92 24.05 32.17
N GLY A 83 7.13 23.52 32.03
CA GLY A 83 8.35 24.07 32.60
C GLY A 83 8.77 25.42 31.99
N PRO A 84 9.76 26.10 32.58
CA PRO A 84 10.21 27.41 32.14
C PRO A 84 10.87 27.37 30.74
N GLN A 85 11.53 26.26 30.40
CA GLN A 85 12.23 26.08 29.12
C GLN A 85 11.39 25.38 28.05
N ARG A 86 10.08 25.19 28.28
CA ARG A 86 9.18 24.39 27.40
C ARG A 86 9.25 24.76 25.92
N TRP A 87 9.36 26.06 25.60
CA TRP A 87 9.44 26.55 24.22
C TRP A 87 10.81 26.26 23.57
N SER A 88 11.89 26.37 24.35
CA SER A 88 13.23 25.98 23.90
C SER A 88 13.30 24.47 23.64
N MET A 89 12.73 23.66 24.53
CA MET A 89 12.67 22.21 24.37
C MET A 89 11.77 21.78 23.21
N CYS A 90 10.70 22.53 22.93
CA CYS A 90 9.84 22.30 21.77
C CYS A 90 10.63 22.45 20.48
N ALA A 91 11.50 23.46 20.38
CA ALA A 91 12.30 23.75 19.19
C ALA A 91 13.36 22.68 18.86
N GLU A 92 13.60 21.71 19.74
CA GLU A 92 14.50 20.56 19.48
C GLU A 92 13.86 19.51 18.55
N GLY A 93 12.54 19.56 18.37
CA GLY A 93 11.80 18.60 17.54
C GLY A 93 11.60 19.07 16.09
N PRO A 94 10.94 18.23 15.27
CA PRO A 94 10.71 18.52 13.85
C PRO A 94 9.70 19.65 13.59
N CYS A 95 8.77 19.91 14.51
CA CYS A 95 7.85 21.05 14.37
C CYS A 95 8.53 22.35 14.80
N SER A 96 8.27 23.44 14.11
CA SER A 96 8.70 24.79 14.48
C SER A 96 7.88 25.30 15.66
N CYS A 97 8.52 25.94 16.64
CA CYS A 97 7.84 26.48 17.83
C CYS A 97 8.22 27.95 18.03
N THR A 98 7.22 28.82 18.12
CA THR A 98 7.38 30.29 18.26
C THR A 98 6.74 30.76 19.55
N LEU A 99 7.56 31.20 20.51
CA LEU A 99 7.11 31.63 21.84
C LEU A 99 6.26 32.90 21.78
N GLU A 100 6.65 33.86 20.92
CA GLU A 100 6.05 35.19 20.84
C GLU A 100 4.55 35.12 20.50
N THR A 101 4.20 34.24 19.56
CA THR A 101 2.82 34.02 19.11
C THR A 101 2.18 32.80 19.77
N ARG A 102 2.93 32.05 20.58
CA ARG A 102 2.55 30.76 21.14
C ARG A 102 2.05 29.78 20.07
N PHE A 103 2.77 29.74 18.95
CA PHE A 103 2.44 28.97 17.76
C PHE A 103 3.37 27.76 17.62
N VAL A 104 2.80 26.62 17.26
CA VAL A 104 3.56 25.42 16.87
C VAL A 104 3.16 25.05 15.45
N SER A 105 4.13 24.89 14.55
CA SER A 105 3.88 24.47 13.17
C SER A 105 4.61 23.19 12.86
N CYS A 106 3.85 22.15 12.57
CA CYS A 106 4.32 20.90 11.99
C CYS A 106 4.10 20.89 10.46
N TRP A 107 4.05 22.06 9.82
CA TRP A 107 3.69 22.19 8.42
C TRP A 107 4.68 21.51 7.47
N ARG A 108 4.15 20.82 6.44
CA ARG A 108 4.94 20.18 5.37
C ARG A 108 6.00 19.19 5.84
N LEU A 109 5.76 18.52 6.97
CA LEU A 109 6.56 17.37 7.35
C LEU A 109 6.02 16.15 6.60
N GLU A 110 6.42 15.99 5.34
CA GLU A 110 5.85 14.98 4.42
C GLU A 110 5.94 13.53 4.91
N LEU A 111 6.83 13.24 5.87
CA LEU A 111 6.98 11.91 6.48
C LEU A 111 6.24 11.77 7.82
N LEU A 112 5.54 12.82 8.27
CA LEU A 112 4.80 12.82 9.51
C LEU A 112 3.49 12.05 9.34
N ASP A 113 3.53 10.75 9.62
CA ASP A 113 2.38 9.84 9.64
C ASP A 113 1.80 9.64 11.06
N HIS A 114 2.52 10.11 12.08
CA HIS A 114 2.10 10.16 13.48
C HIS A 114 2.68 11.37 14.21
N VAL A 115 2.08 11.72 15.34
CA VAL A 115 2.56 12.81 16.23
C VAL A 115 4.00 12.54 16.73
N PRO A 116 4.95 13.52 16.67
CA PRO A 116 6.32 13.31 17.11
C PRO A 116 6.44 12.97 18.60
N ARG A 117 6.83 11.73 18.93
CA ARG A 117 6.93 11.25 20.33
C ARG A 117 7.97 11.96 21.18
N LYS A 118 9.06 12.43 20.56
CA LYS A 118 10.20 13.02 21.27
C LYS A 118 10.07 14.53 21.45
N GLN A 119 9.24 15.18 20.63
CA GLN A 119 9.04 16.62 20.72
C GLN A 119 8.02 16.92 21.80
N GLN A 120 8.36 17.85 22.69
CA GLN A 120 7.46 18.30 23.75
C GLN A 120 6.72 19.55 23.33
N ILE A 121 5.39 19.55 23.48
CA ILE A 121 4.56 20.70 23.15
C ILE A 121 4.38 21.57 24.41
N PRO A 122 4.59 22.89 24.33
CA PRO A 122 4.28 23.80 25.42
C PRO A 122 2.80 23.75 25.79
N GLY A 123 2.49 23.58 27.07
CA GLY A 123 1.09 23.52 27.52
C GLY A 123 0.30 24.82 27.34
N ASP A 124 0.99 25.93 27.04
CA ASP A 124 0.41 27.24 26.73
C ASP A 124 0.38 27.55 25.23
N THR A 125 0.56 26.55 24.35
CA THR A 125 0.36 26.69 22.91
C THR A 125 -1.07 27.15 22.61
N ARG A 126 -1.21 28.15 21.74
CA ARG A 126 -2.49 28.73 21.31
C ARG A 126 -2.91 28.31 19.92
N SER A 127 -1.95 28.24 19.00
CA SER A 127 -2.21 27.83 17.62
C SER A 127 -1.28 26.67 17.28
N LEU A 128 -1.82 25.63 16.64
CA LEU A 128 -1.08 24.43 16.26
C LEU A 128 -1.39 24.07 14.81
N ASP A 129 -0.43 24.15 13.91
CA ASP A 129 -0.63 23.78 12.50
C ASP A 129 -0.13 22.37 12.20
N LEU A 130 -1.05 21.46 11.86
CA LEU A 130 -0.77 20.09 11.41
C LEU A 130 -0.99 19.90 9.90
N SER A 131 -1.11 20.98 9.13
CA SER A 131 -1.44 20.95 7.70
C SER A 131 -0.31 20.38 6.84
N MET A 132 -0.68 19.85 5.67
CA MET A 132 0.25 19.30 4.67
C MET A 132 1.16 18.18 5.22
N ASN A 133 0.61 17.29 6.05
CA ASN A 133 1.28 16.09 6.56
C ASN A 133 0.60 14.81 6.04
N ARG A 134 1.15 13.64 6.40
CA ARG A 134 0.58 12.31 6.10
C ARG A 134 -0.11 11.67 7.31
N LEU A 135 -0.50 12.48 8.29
CA LEU A 135 -1.21 12.05 9.49
C LEU A 135 -2.51 11.35 9.09
N LYS A 136 -2.62 10.05 9.39
CA LYS A 136 -3.84 9.27 9.12
C LYS A 136 -4.76 9.18 10.33
N PHE A 137 -4.18 9.19 11.51
CA PHE A 137 -4.89 9.02 12.77
C PHE A 137 -4.25 9.90 13.85
N LEU A 138 -5.08 10.40 14.76
CA LEU A 138 -4.67 11.11 15.96
C LEU A 138 -5.29 10.43 17.17
N HIS A 139 -4.53 10.31 18.25
CA HIS A 139 -5.04 9.76 19.49
C HIS A 139 -6.06 10.72 20.10
N LYS A 140 -7.08 10.19 20.78
CA LYS A 140 -8.10 11.02 21.46
C LYS A 140 -7.48 12.03 22.45
N ASP A 141 -6.33 11.67 23.01
CA ASP A 141 -5.60 12.48 23.98
C ASP A 141 -4.45 13.28 23.33
N SER A 142 -4.33 13.32 21.99
CA SER A 142 -3.24 14.05 21.30
C SER A 142 -3.20 15.54 21.68
N PHE A 143 -4.34 16.14 21.98
CA PHE A 143 -4.46 17.55 22.41
C PHE A 143 -4.75 17.69 23.90
N HIS A 144 -4.72 16.58 24.65
CA HIS A 144 -4.98 16.61 26.08
C HIS A 144 -3.93 17.47 26.78
N ARG A 145 -4.38 18.33 27.70
CA ARG A 145 -3.56 19.31 28.46
C ARG A 145 -3.05 20.52 27.67
N LEU A 146 -3.45 20.68 26.40
CA LEU A 146 -3.28 21.94 25.66
C LEU A 146 -4.49 22.86 25.94
N ASN A 147 -4.62 23.29 27.20
CA ASN A 147 -5.82 23.99 27.68
C ASN A 147 -6.00 25.39 27.08
N GLU A 148 -4.92 25.97 26.55
CA GLU A 148 -4.90 27.30 25.93
C GLU A 148 -5.04 27.24 24.40
N LEU A 149 -5.22 26.04 23.82
CA LEU A 149 -5.32 25.85 22.38
C LEU A 149 -6.63 26.45 21.87
N VAL A 150 -6.53 27.39 20.94
CA VAL A 150 -7.66 28.10 20.32
C VAL A 150 -7.78 27.83 18.82
N GLU A 151 -6.70 27.40 18.17
CA GLU A 151 -6.64 27.16 16.73
C GLU A 151 -5.83 25.88 16.43
N LEU A 152 -6.35 25.06 15.50
CA LEU A 152 -5.77 23.80 15.04
C LEU A 152 -5.82 23.70 13.51
#